data_AF-A0A950ZZ26-F1
#
_entry.id   AF-A0A950ZZ26-F1
#
_cell.length_a   1.000
_cell.length_b   1.000
_cell.length_c   1.000
_cell.angle_alpha   90.00
_cell.angle_beta   90.00
_cell.angle_gamma   90.00
#
_symmetry.space_group_name_H-M   'P 1'
#
loop_
_entity.id
_entity.type
_entity.pdbx_description
1 polymer ?
#
loop_
_entity_poly.entity_id
_entity_poly.type
_entity_poly.pdbx_seq_one_letter_code
_entity_poly.pdbx_strand_id
1 'polypeptide(L)' 'ARALYLYRGQQDTLYRIHGTNEPWSIGKRASSGCLRMLNEDIIYLYSLAPIGTPVIVSF' A
#
# COMPACT_ATOMS: atom_id res chain seq x y z
N ALA A 1 -8.93 -7.34 5.07
CA ALA A 1 -7.95 -6.50 4.35
C ALA A 1 -7.44 -5.38 5.26
N ARG A 2 -6.26 -4.83 4.98
CA ARG A 2 -5.68 -3.64 5.64
C ARG A 2 -5.17 -2.65 4.58
N ALA A 3 -4.85 -1.43 5.02
CA ALA A 3 -4.25 -0.40 4.19
C ALA A 3 -3.24 0.42 4.98
N LEU A 4 -2.14 0.78 4.33
CA LEU A 4 -1.13 1.73 4.79
C LEU A 4 -1.24 3.01 3.96
N TYR A 5 -1.08 4.14 4.64
CA TYR A 5 -1.33 5.47 4.11
C TYR A 5 0.01 6.19 4.03
N LEU A 6 0.40 6.66 2.85
CA LEU A 6 1.70 7.28 2.65
C LEU A 6 1.60 8.80 2.81
N TYR A 7 2.43 9.34 3.69
CA TYR A 7 2.53 10.77 3.96
C TYR A 7 3.93 11.28 3.61
N ARG A 8 4.00 12.55 3.20
CA ARG A 8 5.25 13.31 3.11
C ARG A 8 5.19 14.45 4.12
N GLY A 9 5.86 14.26 5.26
CA GLY A 9 5.64 15.12 6.42
C GLY A 9 4.19 15.01 6.89
N GLN A 10 3.46 16.13 6.95
CA GLN A 10 2.04 16.17 7.32
C GLN A 10 1.09 16.06 6.11
N GLN A 11 1.61 16.03 4.89
CA GLN A 11 0.79 16.00 3.67
C GLN A 11 0.46 14.57 3.26
N ASP A 12 -0.83 14.26 3.10
CA ASP A 12 -1.28 13.00 2.48
C ASP A 12 -0.86 12.99 1.01
N THR A 13 -0.18 11.92 0.59
CA THR A 13 0.27 11.76 -0.80
C THR A 13 -0.82 11.17 -1.70
N LEU A 14 -1.94 10.73 -1.13
CA LEU A 14 -3.01 9.96 -1.77
C LEU A 14 -2.58 8.56 -2.24
N TYR A 15 -1.31 8.18 -2.05
CA TYR A 15 -0.83 6.82 -2.27
C TYR A 15 -1.16 5.93 -1.07
N ARG A 16 -1.58 4.70 -1.38
CA ARG A 16 -1.86 3.66 -0.39
C ARG A 16 -1.22 2.35 -0.80
N ILE A 17 -0.84 1.55 0.18
CA ILE A 17 -0.56 0.13 0.01
C ILE A 17 -1.74 -0.61 0.63
N HIS A 18 -2.50 -1.38 -0.14
CA HIS A 18 -3.73 -2.00 0.35
C HIS A 18 -3.98 -3.39 -0.26
N GLY A 19 -4.79 -4.18 0.44
CA GLY A 19 -5.29 -5.46 -0.09
C GLY A 19 -6.29 -5.26 -1.23
N THR A 20 -6.52 -6.29 -2.04
CA THR A 20 -7.51 -6.27 -3.12
C THR A 20 -8.45 -7.48 -3.07
N ASN A 21 -9.68 -7.30 -3.54
CA ASN A 21 -10.62 -8.38 -3.86
C ASN A 21 -10.47 -8.89 -5.30
N GLU A 22 -9.55 -8.31 -6.08
CA GLU A 22 -9.25 -8.68 -7.46
C GLU A 22 -7.77 -9.12 -7.57
N PRO A 23 -7.36 -10.28 -7.03
CA PRO A 23 -5.95 -10.69 -7.01
C PRO A 23 -5.28 -10.70 -8.39
N TRP A 24 -6.05 -11.00 -9.44
CA TRP A 24 -5.59 -10.97 -10.85
C TRP A 24 -5.22 -9.57 -11.37
N SER A 25 -5.50 -8.51 -10.61
CA SER A 25 -5.11 -7.12 -10.93
C SER A 25 -3.72 -6.75 -10.40
N ILE A 26 -3.15 -7.55 -9.50
CA ILE A 26 -1.81 -7.30 -8.93
C ILE A 26 -0.77 -7.36 -10.07
N GLY A 27 0.21 -6.45 -10.04
CA GLY A 27 1.26 -6.33 -11.05
C GLY A 27 0.82 -5.63 -12.35
N LYS A 28 -0.44 -5.21 -12.47
CA LYS A 28 -0.95 -4.45 -13.62
C LYS A 28 -1.04 -2.96 -13.28
N ARG A 29 -0.95 -2.09 -14.29
CA ARG A 29 -1.24 -0.64 -14.17
C ARG A 29 -2.76 -0.39 -14.08
N ALA A 30 -3.38 -0.94 -13.04
CA ALA A 30 -4.84 -0.86 -12.82
C ALA A 30 -5.23 0.18 -11.76
N SER A 31 -4.27 0.92 -11.21
CA SER A 31 -4.50 1.95 -10.20
C SER A 31 -3.86 3.28 -10.60
N SER A 32 -4.41 4.39 -10.09
CA SER A 32 -3.84 5.73 -10.23
C SER A 32 -2.70 6.03 -9.25
N GLY A 33 -2.03 4.99 -8.74
CA GLY A 33 -0.93 5.10 -7.80
C GLY A 33 -0.97 4.12 -6.62
N CYS A 34 -2.16 3.67 -6.19
CA CYS A 34 -2.25 2.73 -5.08
C CYS A 34 -1.63 1.36 -5.40
N LEU A 35 -0.84 0.83 -4.48
CA LEU A 35 -0.21 -0.48 -4.59
C LEU A 35 -1.14 -1.55 -4.02
N ARG A 36 -1.52 -2.51 -4.87
CA ARG A 36 -2.37 -3.65 -4.50
C ARG A 36 -1.54 -4.84 -4.06
N MET A 37 -1.92 -5.48 -2.97
CA MET A 37 -1.33 -6.71 -2.45
C MET A 37 -2.42 -7.78 -2.23
N LEU A 38 -2.00 -9.03 -2.04
CA LEU A 38 -2.88 -10.03 -1.45
C LEU A 38 -3.30 -9.60 -0.04
N ASN A 39 -4.48 -10.07 0.40
CA ASN A 39 -5.04 -9.63 1.68
C ASN A 39 -4.20 -10.12 2.86
N GLU A 40 -3.66 -11.33 2.74
CA GLU A 40 -2.80 -11.96 3.73
C GLU A 40 -1.48 -11.19 3.86
N ASP A 41 -0.88 -10.82 2.72
CA ASP A 41 0.40 -10.11 2.68
C ASP A 41 0.30 -8.70 3.27
N ILE A 42 -0.78 -7.94 2.98
CA ILE A 42 -0.94 -6.61 3.58
C ILE A 42 -1.24 -6.68 5.07
N ILE A 43 -1.90 -7.74 5.55
CA ILE A 43 -2.11 -7.95 6.99
C ILE A 43 -0.77 -8.21 7.68
N TYR A 44 0.08 -9.05 7.08
CA TYR A 44 1.42 -9.31 7.59
C TYR A 44 2.31 -8.07 7.56
N LEU A 45 2.32 -7.32 6.46
CA LEU A 45 3.08 -6.07 6.38
C LEU A 45 2.58 -5.04 7.42
N TYR A 46 1.27 -4.92 7.59
CA TYR A 46 0.67 -3.99 8.55
C TYR A 46 1.10 -4.29 10.00
N SER A 47 1.30 -5.56 10.37
CA SER A 47 1.77 -5.90 11.73
C SER A 47 3.25 -5.58 11.97
N LEU A 48 4.04 -5.45 10.89
CA LEU A 48 5.47 -5.16 10.97
C LEU A 48 5.80 -3.67 10.82
N ALA A 49 4.94 -2.88 10.17
CA ALA A 49 5.20 -1.50 9.82
C ALA A 49 4.52 -0.51 10.78
N PRO A 50 5.19 -0.07 11.87
CA PRO A 50 4.67 0.99 12.72
C PRO A 50 4.55 2.33 11.98
N ILE A 51 3.75 3.25 12.54
CA ILE A 51 3.61 4.60 12.01
C ILE A 51 5.00 5.27 11.94
N GLY A 52 5.29 5.91 10.80
CA GLY A 52 6.58 6.55 10.54
C GLY A 52 7.60 5.65 9.84
N THR A 53 7.27 4.39 9.56
CA THR A 53 8.13 3.51 8.73
C THR A 53 8.42 4.18 7.38
N PRO A 54 9.70 4.41 7.02
CA PRO A 54 10.06 5.03 5.76
C PRO A 54 9.64 4.17 4.56
N VAL A 55 9.13 4.81 3.52
CA VAL A 55 8.77 4.16 2.25
C VAL A 55 9.45 4.89 1.11
N ILE A 56 10.15 4.15 0.26
CA ILE A 56 10.74 4.64 -0.99
C ILE A 56 9.92 4.06 -2.13
N VAL A 57 9.37 4.95 -2.97
CA VAL A 57 8.68 4.55 -4.20
C VAL A 57 9.59 4.93 -5.37
N SER A 58 10.08 3.92 -6.09
CA SER A 58 10.87 4.07 -7.31
C SER A 58 10.08 3.54 -8.50
N PHE A 59 9.96 4.34 -9.55
CA PHE A 59 9.37 3.95 -10.83
C PHE A 59 10.46 3.89 -11.90
#